data_AF-A0A2K4L1H4-F1
#
_entry.id   AF-A0A2K4L1H4-F1
#
_cell.length_a   1.000
_cell.length_b   1.000
_cell.length_c   1.000
_cell.angle_alpha   90.00
_cell.angle_beta   90.00
_cell.angle_gamma   90.00
#
_symmetry.space_group_name_H-M   'P 1'
#
loop_
_entity.id
_entity.type
_entity.pdbx_description
1 polymer ?
#
loop_
_entity_poly.entity_id
_entity_poly.type
_entity_poly.pdbx_seq_one_letter_code
_entity_poly.pdbx_strand_id
1 'polypeptide(L)'
;MPENWEVALIVAVEKALVQLRWLIKSEHRKADGVEKPDVHAQVSRLSALTDLAYPGIGGLPMSEATAAKLHQHNATAMQWVRDGSAKL
;
A
#
# COMPACT_ATOMS: atom_id res chain seq x y z
N MET A 1 1.92 24.60 -11.11
CA MET A 1 0.86 23.57 -11.04
C MET A 1 1.15 22.75 -9.79
N PRO A 2 0.18 22.48 -8.89
CA PRO A 2 0.37 21.37 -7.95
C PRO A 2 0.58 20.15 -8.84
N GLU A 3 1.77 19.58 -8.77
CA GLU A 3 2.29 18.74 -9.82
C GLU A 3 1.44 17.46 -9.90
N ASN A 4 0.91 17.16 -11.09
CA ASN A 4 -0.03 16.06 -11.37
C ASN A 4 0.44 14.68 -10.84
N TRP A 5 1.72 14.54 -10.51
CA TRP A 5 2.28 13.31 -9.97
C TRP A 5 1.79 12.98 -8.55
N GLU A 6 1.50 13.97 -7.69
CA GLU A 6 0.99 13.68 -6.32
C GLU A 6 -0.37 12.95 -6.41
N VAL A 7 -1.25 13.45 -7.28
CA VAL A 7 -2.55 12.82 -7.56
C VAL A 7 -2.37 11.44 -8.17
N ALA A 8 -1.46 11.30 -9.15
CA ALA A 8 -1.17 10.01 -9.77
C ALA A 8 -0.61 8.98 -8.76
N LEU A 9 0.22 9.43 -7.80
CA LEU A 9 0.77 8.61 -6.73
C LEU A 9 -0.34 8.11 -5.80
N ILE A 10 -1.24 9.00 -5.37
CA ILE A 10 -2.41 8.62 -4.57
C ILE A 10 -3.24 7.56 -5.28
N VAL A 11 -3.55 7.76 -6.57
CA VAL A 11 -4.32 6.79 -7.36
C VAL A 11 -3.59 5.45 -7.48
N ALA A 12 -2.27 5.47 -7.66
CA ALA A 12 -1.45 4.25 -7.71
C ALA A 12 -1.51 3.47 -6.39
N VAL A 13 -1.42 4.16 -5.25
CA VAL A 13 -1.51 3.55 -3.91
C VAL A 13 -2.91 3.01 -3.64
N GLU A 14 -3.97 3.74 -4.01
CA GLU A 14 -5.36 3.28 -3.87
C GLU A 14 -5.62 2.00 -4.66
N LYS A 15 -5.14 1.92 -5.92
CA LYS A 15 -5.21 0.69 -6.72
C LYS A 15 -4.43 -0.45 -6.08
N ALA A 16 -3.24 -0.16 -5.56
CA ALA A 16 -2.41 -1.16 -4.90
C ALA A 16 -3.06 -1.70 -3.61
N LEU A 17 -3.79 -0.88 -2.86
CA LEU A 17 -4.59 -1.30 -1.71
C LEU A 17 -5.75 -2.23 -2.12
N VAL A 18 -6.49 -1.89 -3.17
CA VAL A 18 -7.57 -2.76 -3.68
C VAL A 18 -7.02 -4.14 -4.03
N GLN A 19 -5.88 -4.20 -4.71
CA GLN A 19 -5.21 -5.45 -5.04
C GLN A 19 -4.74 -6.20 -3.78
N LEU A 20 -4.14 -5.52 -2.80
CA LEU A 20 -3.72 -6.15 -1.54
C LEU A 20 -4.91 -6.80 -0.82
N ARG A 21 -6.05 -6.10 -0.75
CA ARG A 21 -7.26 -6.63 -0.11
C ARG A 21 -7.77 -7.89 -0.81
N TRP A 22 -7.72 -7.91 -2.14
CA TRP A 22 -8.09 -9.10 -2.91
C TRP A 22 -7.10 -10.25 -2.66
N LEU A 23 -5.79 -9.98 -2.71
CA LEU A 23 -4.74 -10.98 -2.47
C LEU A 23 -4.86 -11.64 -1.09
N ILE A 24 -5.04 -10.84 -0.02
CA ILE A 24 -5.24 -11.36 1.35
C ILE A 24 -6.47 -12.28 1.40
N LYS A 25 -7.56 -11.90 0.73
CA LYS A 25 -8.79 -12.70 0.71
C LYS A 25 -8.62 -14.00 -0.09
N SER A 26 -7.94 -13.96 -1.24
CA SER A 26 -7.70 -15.14 -2.08
C SER A 26 -6.69 -16.10 -1.45
N GLU A 27 -5.62 -15.59 -0.85
CA GLU A 27 -4.63 -16.37 -0.10
C GLU A 27 -5.30 -17.11 1.07
N HIS A 28 -6.13 -16.42 1.86
CA HIS A 28 -6.86 -17.04 2.98
C HIS A 28 -7.83 -18.14 2.52
N ARG A 29 -8.47 -17.96 1.36
CA ARG A 29 -9.40 -18.94 0.78
C ARG A 29 -8.71 -20.07 0.03
N LYS A 30 -7.38 -20.01 -0.13
CA LYS A 30 -6.61 -20.90 -1.01
C LYS A 30 -7.21 -20.97 -2.42
N ALA A 31 -7.64 -19.83 -2.93
CA ALA A 31 -8.27 -19.66 -4.23
C ALA A 31 -7.34 -18.92 -5.20
N ASP A 32 -7.65 -19.01 -6.50
CA ASP A 32 -7.01 -18.22 -7.56
C ASP A 32 -5.49 -18.43 -7.71
N GLY A 33 -4.93 -19.47 -7.10
CA GLY A 33 -3.48 -19.75 -7.11
C GLY A 33 -2.65 -18.71 -6.35
N VAL A 34 -3.27 -17.87 -5.52
CA VAL A 34 -2.57 -16.82 -4.76
C VAL A 34 -1.83 -17.45 -3.58
N GLU A 35 -0.54 -17.15 -3.50
CA GLU A 35 0.32 -17.60 -2.42
C GLU A 35 0.76 -16.45 -1.51
N LYS A 36 1.26 -16.80 -0.33
CA LYS A 36 1.78 -15.82 0.63
C LYS A 36 2.86 -14.89 0.04
N PRO A 37 3.77 -15.32 -0.85
CA PRO A 37 4.70 -14.42 -1.53
C PRO A 37 4.04 -13.32 -2.36
N ASP A 38 2.86 -13.56 -2.96
CA ASP A 38 2.14 -12.54 -3.74
C ASP A 38 1.66 -11.40 -2.84
N VAL A 39 1.15 -11.75 -1.65
CA VAL A 39 0.78 -10.77 -0.62
C VAL A 39 1.99 -9.94 -0.22
N HIS A 40 3.13 -10.59 0.08
CA HIS A 40 4.35 -9.88 0.46
C HIS A 40 4.86 -8.95 -0.64
N ALA A 41 4.88 -9.40 -1.90
CA ALA A 41 5.29 -8.57 -3.04
C ALA A 41 4.43 -7.31 -3.16
N GLN A 42 3.11 -7.45 -2.95
CA GLN A 42 2.21 -6.30 -2.99
C GLN A 42 2.39 -5.35 -1.79
N VAL A 43 2.69 -5.88 -0.60
CA VAL A 43 3.03 -5.05 0.57
C VAL A 43 4.31 -4.27 0.31
N SER A 44 5.37 -4.91 -0.20
CA SER A 44 6.63 -4.23 -0.55
C SER A 44 6.40 -3.10 -1.56
N ARG A 45 5.55 -3.32 -2.57
CA ARG A 45 5.16 -2.28 -3.53
C ARG A 45 4.44 -1.11 -2.86
N LEU A 46 3.49 -1.39 -1.97
CA LEU A 46 2.76 -0.35 -1.23
C LEU A 46 3.71 0.47 -0.36
N SER A 47 4.59 -0.19 0.40
CA SER A 47 5.60 0.47 1.22
C SER A 47 6.48 1.39 0.37
N ALA A 48 7.05 0.90 -0.73
CA ALA A 48 7.90 1.72 -1.60
C ALA A 48 7.19 2.98 -2.14
N LEU A 49 5.89 2.89 -2.46
CA LEU A 49 5.11 4.06 -2.92
C LEU A 49 4.82 5.04 -1.78
N THR A 50 4.48 4.55 -0.58
CA THR A 50 4.19 5.38 0.57
C THR A 50 5.44 5.95 1.25
N ASP A 51 6.58 5.29 1.07
CA ASP A 51 7.89 5.70 1.59
C ASP A 51 8.34 7.03 0.98
N LEU A 52 7.85 7.36 -0.21
CA LEU A 52 8.05 8.66 -0.85
C LEU A 52 7.57 9.84 0.02
N ALA A 53 6.65 9.61 0.97
CA ALA A 53 6.18 10.63 1.90
C ALA A 53 7.13 10.90 3.09
N TYR A 54 8.17 10.08 3.30
CA TYR A 54 9.06 10.19 4.44
C TYR A 54 10.36 10.94 4.07
N PRO A 55 10.57 12.17 4.58
CA PRO A 55 11.74 12.97 4.22
C PRO A 55 13.07 12.30 4.59
N GLY A 56 13.10 11.53 5.69
CA GLY A 56 14.31 10.92 6.24
C GLY A 56 14.89 9.74 5.46
N ILE A 57 14.21 9.25 4.42
CA ILE A 57 14.63 8.09 3.62
C ILE A 57 14.71 8.39 2.12
N GLY A 58 14.80 9.67 1.74
CA GLY A 58 14.83 10.10 0.35
C GLY A 58 13.44 10.34 -0.26
N GLY A 59 12.46 10.66 0.59
CA GLY A 59 11.12 11.06 0.14
C GLY A 59 11.12 12.29 -0.77
N LEU A 60 10.05 12.42 -1.56
CA LEU A 60 9.88 13.52 -2.50
C LEU A 60 9.23 14.73 -1.80
N PRO A 61 9.57 15.97 -2.18
CA PRO A 61 8.83 17.13 -1.74
C PRO A 61 7.37 16.99 -2.16
N MET A 62 6.44 17.03 -1.22
CA MET A 62 5.01 16.95 -1.49
C MET A 62 4.21 17.77 -0.49
N SER A 63 2.94 18.03 -0.81
CA SER A 63 2.04 18.67 0.13
C SER A 63 1.83 17.83 1.40
N GLU A 64 1.64 18.51 2.54
CA GLU A 64 1.36 17.86 3.82
C GLU A 64 0.12 16.97 3.75
N ALA A 65 -0.91 17.40 3.00
CA ALA A 65 -2.12 16.63 2.78
C ALA A 65 -1.84 15.30 2.04
N THR A 66 -0.99 15.32 1.01
CA THR A 66 -0.60 14.10 0.29
C THR A 66 0.23 13.18 1.16
N ALA A 67 1.21 13.71 1.90
CA ALA A 67 2.03 12.92 2.83
C ALA A 67 1.16 12.23 3.90
N ALA A 68 0.25 12.98 4.54
CA ALA A 68 -0.67 12.45 5.53
C ALA A 68 -1.55 11.32 4.95
N LYS A 69 -2.07 11.52 3.73
CA LYS A 69 -2.87 10.50 3.05
C LYS A 69 -2.03 9.24 2.77
N LEU A 70 -0.79 9.37 2.30
CA LEU A 70 0.10 8.23 2.06
C LEU A 70 0.43 7.46 3.34
N HIS A 71 0.72 8.15 4.45
CA HIS A 71 0.93 7.52 5.75
C HIS A 71 -0.31 6.73 6.22
N GLN A 72 -1.51 7.30 6.04
CA GLN A 72 -2.78 6.61 6.36
C GLN A 72 -2.96 5.34 5.50
N HIS A 73 -2.61 5.39 4.22
CA HIS A 73 -2.72 4.25 3.31
C HIS A 73 -1.74 3.14 3.70
N ASN A 74 -0.50 3.49 4.05
CA ASN A 74 0.49 2.54 4.57
C ASN A 74 0.00 1.87 5.86
N ALA A 75 -0.49 2.66 6.82
CA ALA A 75 -1.02 2.15 8.08
C ALA A 75 -2.19 1.18 7.85
N THR A 76 -3.07 1.50 6.90
CA THR A 76 -4.20 0.64 6.50
C THR A 76 -3.71 -0.69 5.92
N ALA A 77 -2.71 -0.66 5.02
CA ALA A 77 -2.11 -1.87 4.46
C ALA A 77 -1.54 -2.77 5.56
N MET A 78 -0.74 -2.20 6.46
CA MET A 78 -0.13 -2.94 7.58
C MET A 78 -1.16 -3.49 8.56
N GLN A 79 -2.30 -2.80 8.73
CA GLN A 79 -3.41 -3.31 9.53
C GLN A 79 -4.05 -4.54 8.85
N TRP A 80 -4.34 -4.47 7.55
CA TRP A 80 -4.95 -5.60 6.83
C TRP A 80 -4.07 -6.84 6.81
N VAL A 81 -2.75 -6.67 6.64
CA VAL A 81 -1.80 -7.80 6.69
C VAL A 81 -1.79 -8.44 8.07
N ARG A 82 -1.80 -7.63 9.14
CA ARG A 82 -1.87 -8.13 10.51
C ARG A 82 -3.19 -8.86 10.77
N ASP A 83 -4.33 -8.28 10.38
CA ASP A 83 -5.65 -8.88 10.57
C ASP A 83 -5.85 -10.16 9.75
N GLY A 84 -5.30 -10.18 8.52
CA GLY A 84 -5.29 -11.36 7.66
C GLY A 84 -4.40 -12.47 8.21
N SER A 85 -3.25 -12.11 8.79
CA SER A 85 -2.31 -13.06 9.40
C SER A 85 -2.78 -13.59 10.77
N ALA A 86 -3.55 -12.80 11.53
CA ALA A 86 -4.08 -13.21 12.84
C ALA A 86 -5.27 -14.17 12.75
N LYS A 87 -5.85 -14.37 11.55
CA LYS A 87 -6.89 -15.37 11.27
C LYS A 87 -6.34 -16.65 10.63
N LEU A 88 -5.02 -16.87 10.73
CA LEU A 88 -4.32 -18.12 10.44
C LEU A 88 -4.33 -19.03 11.68
#